data_AF-A0A381YMN6-F1
#
_entry.id   AF-A0A381YMN6-F1
#
_cell.length_a   1.000
_cell.length_b   1.000
_cell.length_c   1.000
_cell.angle_alpha   90.00
_cell.angle_beta   90.00
_cell.angle_gamma   90.00
#
_symmetry.space_group_name_H-M   'P 1'
#
loop_
_entity.id
_entity.type
_entity.pdbx_description
1 polymer ?
#
loop_
_entity_poly.entity_id
_entity_poly.type
_entity_poly.pdbx_seq_one_letter_code
_entity_poly.pdbx_strand_id
1 'polypeptide(L)'
;MAQRSPMLGAALLLAPSLCVMALRYGSDALEEVISQDASLRYSIHAAALLAGVVMFMRYRKVEDHEFHRSRAIRKLSKTYSREDRGLWDKGEAAIQRMEVKVNAPPTGRKALKAQALKSGTVGSLNTERSEEDIGEDIESPQPAITGISTMVDEDAIAESKGPGAFSRISGAINRRLDVSAERRIARKASKSSKRTSSKASSDDQWSTAEASSLARSVISCTACGALNNSGTQYCTSCGEFLT
;
A
#
# COMPACT_ATOMS: atom_id res chain seq x y z
N MET A 1 1.08 10.78 29.83
CA MET A 1 -0.08 11.56 29.35
C MET A 1 0.13 13.06 29.49
N ALA A 2 0.79 13.70 28.51
CA ALA A 2 0.71 15.15 28.37
C ALA A 2 -0.64 15.48 27.69
N GLN A 3 -1.59 16.03 28.44
CA GLN A 3 -2.85 16.50 27.87
C GLN A 3 -2.57 17.74 27.01
N ARG A 4 -2.70 17.60 25.69
CA ARG A 4 -2.68 18.72 24.75
C ARG A 4 -4.02 19.46 24.85
N SER A 5 -3.99 20.79 24.96
CA SER A 5 -5.21 21.56 25.15
C SER A 5 -6.10 21.50 23.89
N PRO A 6 -7.39 21.17 24.02
CA PRO A 6 -8.29 21.09 22.87
C PRO A 6 -8.47 22.46 22.20
N MET A 7 -8.35 23.54 22.98
CA MET A 7 -8.41 24.90 22.46
C MET A 7 -7.25 25.23 21.50
N LEU A 8 -6.03 24.76 21.80
CA LEU A 8 -4.89 24.97 20.90
C LEU A 8 -5.06 24.16 19.61
N GLY A 9 -5.66 22.97 19.69
CA GLY A 9 -6.03 22.21 18.49
C GLY A 9 -7.04 22.95 17.61
N ALA A 10 -8.11 23.49 18.20
CA ALA A 10 -9.09 24.28 17.46
C ALA A 10 -8.49 25.56 16.87
N ALA A 11 -7.61 26.24 17.61
CA ALA A 11 -6.88 27.40 17.12
C ALA A 11 -6.01 27.04 15.91
N LEU A 12 -5.28 25.93 15.93
CA LEU A 12 -4.47 25.46 14.80
C LEU A 12 -5.30 25.08 13.57
N LEU A 13 -6.53 24.60 13.76
CA LEU A 13 -7.46 24.31 12.67
C LEU A 13 -7.90 25.60 11.95
N LEU A 14 -8.20 26.65 12.72
CA LEU A 14 -8.73 27.91 12.19
C LEU A 14 -7.62 28.89 11.77
N ALA A 15 -6.41 28.78 12.33
CA ALA A 15 -5.33 29.73 12.13
C ALA A 15 -5.02 30.03 10.65
N PRO A 16 -4.89 29.04 9.74
CA PRO A 16 -4.61 29.34 8.34
C PRO A 16 -5.73 30.14 7.66
N SER A 17 -6.99 29.88 8.03
CA SER A 17 -8.13 30.64 7.51
C SER A 17 -8.16 32.08 8.04
N LEU A 18 -7.77 32.27 9.31
CA LEU A 18 -7.63 33.60 9.90
C LEU A 18 -6.46 34.38 9.27
N CYS A 19 -5.35 33.72 8.96
CA CYS A 19 -4.24 34.33 8.23
C CYS A 19 -4.68 34.82 6.84
N VAL A 20 -5.43 34.00 6.10
CA VAL A 20 -6.00 34.42 4.80
C VAL A 20 -6.91 35.64 4.95
N MET A 21 -7.79 35.64 5.97
CA MET A 21 -8.65 36.79 6.22
C MET A 21 -7.84 38.05 6.58
N ALA A 22 -6.81 37.93 7.41
CA ALA A 22 -5.95 39.05 7.78
C ALA A 22 -5.22 39.65 6.57
N LEU A 23 -4.70 38.81 5.66
CA LEU A 23 -4.05 39.28 4.42
C LEU A 23 -5.03 39.96 3.47
N ARG A 24 -6.26 39.45 3.43
CA ARG A 24 -7.35 40.00 2.61
C ARG A 24 -7.74 41.41 3.08
N TYR A 25 -7.95 41.60 4.38
CA TYR A 25 -8.22 42.93 4.94
C TYR A 25 -7.00 43.85 4.98
N GLY A 26 -5.79 43.28 4.93
CA GLY A 26 -4.54 44.06 4.89
C GLY A 26 -4.19 44.61 3.52
N SER A 27 -4.87 44.18 2.44
CA SER A 27 -4.59 44.65 1.09
C SER A 27 -5.84 44.73 0.22
N ASP A 28 -6.26 45.95 -0.09
CA ASP A 28 -7.43 46.22 -0.95
C ASP A 28 -7.29 45.59 -2.34
N ALA A 29 -6.05 45.48 -2.84
CA ALA A 29 -5.77 44.81 -4.11
C ALA A 29 -6.12 43.31 -4.10
N LEU A 30 -5.89 42.60 -2.98
CA LEU A 30 -6.30 41.20 -2.86
C LEU A 30 -7.81 41.08 -2.61
N GLU A 31 -8.41 42.03 -1.89
CA GLU A 31 -9.86 42.06 -1.69
C GLU A 31 -10.61 42.17 -3.02
N GLU A 32 -10.20 43.08 -3.89
CA GLU A 32 -10.83 43.30 -5.19
C GLU A 32 -10.79 42.01 -6.04
N VAL A 33 -9.61 41.42 -6.20
CA VAL A 33 -9.42 40.20 -7.00
C VAL A 33 -10.18 39.00 -6.42
N ILE A 34 -10.16 38.82 -5.10
CA ILE A 34 -10.82 37.67 -4.45
C ILE A 34 -12.34 37.87 -4.36
N SER A 35 -12.83 39.11 -4.29
CA SER A 35 -14.26 39.41 -4.25
C SER A 35 -14.94 39.24 -5.62
N GLN A 36 -14.21 39.48 -6.71
CA GLN A 36 -14.70 39.34 -8.07
C GLN A 36 -15.09 37.88 -8.41
N ASP A 37 -14.31 36.91 -7.93
CA ASP A 37 -14.51 35.49 -8.22
C ASP A 37 -14.94 34.67 -7.00
N ALA A 38 -16.20 34.24 -6.98
CA ALA A 38 -16.75 33.41 -5.90
C ALA A 38 -16.01 32.06 -5.80
N SER A 39 -15.67 31.44 -6.92
CA SER A 39 -14.92 30.17 -6.97
C SER A 39 -13.53 30.32 -6.37
N LEU A 40 -12.84 31.42 -6.67
CA LEU A 40 -11.52 31.74 -6.11
C LEU A 40 -11.62 31.91 -4.60
N ARG A 41 -12.57 32.71 -4.11
CA ARG A 41 -12.81 32.91 -2.68
C ARG A 41 -13.02 31.60 -1.92
N TYR A 42 -13.92 30.74 -2.40
CA TYR A 42 -14.17 29.45 -1.75
C TYR A 42 -12.95 28.52 -1.83
N SER A 43 -12.21 28.51 -2.94
CA SER A 43 -11.04 27.65 -3.12
C SER A 43 -9.90 27.99 -2.16
N ILE A 44 -9.63 29.28 -1.93
CA ILE A 44 -8.57 29.75 -1.03
C ILE A 44 -8.89 29.34 0.41
N HIS A 45 -10.13 29.59 0.86
CA HIS A 45 -10.55 29.19 2.20
C HIS A 45 -10.60 27.65 2.35
N ALA A 46 -10.98 26.91 1.31
CA ALA A 46 -10.94 25.45 1.33
C ALA A 46 -9.51 24.92 1.45
N ALA A 47 -8.55 25.50 0.71
CA ALA A 47 -7.13 25.14 0.81
C ALA A 47 -6.55 25.47 2.19
N ALA A 48 -6.88 26.65 2.74
CA ALA A 48 -6.47 27.06 4.07
C ALA A 48 -7.05 26.13 5.16
N LEU A 49 -8.33 25.76 5.04
CA LEU A 49 -8.95 24.80 5.96
C LEU A 49 -8.30 23.42 5.85
N LEU A 50 -7.96 22.96 4.65
CA LEU A 50 -7.25 21.69 4.44
C LEU A 50 -5.87 21.72 5.12
N ALA A 51 -5.13 22.82 5.00
CA ALA A 51 -3.87 23.01 5.73
C ALA A 51 -4.09 22.99 7.26
N GLY A 52 -5.14 23.64 7.75
CA GLY A 52 -5.55 23.60 9.17
C GLY A 52 -5.90 22.20 9.66
N VAL A 53 -6.61 21.40 8.84
CA VAL A 53 -6.91 19.99 9.14
C VAL A 53 -5.64 19.17 9.24
N VAL A 54 -4.68 19.34 8.33
CA VAL A 54 -3.39 18.64 8.39
C VAL A 54 -2.63 19.00 9.68
N MET A 55 -2.59 20.29 10.04
CA MET A 55 -1.98 20.74 11.29
C MET A 55 -2.69 20.16 12.52
N PHE A 56 -4.03 20.15 12.52
CA PHE A 56 -4.83 19.59 13.60
C PHE A 56 -4.60 18.08 13.77
N MET A 57 -4.58 17.32 12.67
CA MET A 57 -4.28 15.89 12.71
C MET A 57 -2.88 15.62 13.29
N ARG A 58 -1.89 16.44 12.90
CA ARG A 58 -0.54 16.33 13.43
C ARG A 58 -0.45 16.72 14.90
N TYR A 59 -1.16 17.78 15.32
CA TYR A 59 -1.23 18.22 16.71
C TYR A 59 -1.97 17.24 17.61
N ARG A 60 -2.96 16.50 17.11
CA ARG A 60 -3.66 15.49 17.90
C ARG A 60 -2.89 14.19 18.04
N LYS A 61 -1.89 13.97 17.20
CA LYS A 61 -1.02 12.80 17.33
C LYS A 61 -0.14 12.97 18.56
N VAL A 62 -0.45 12.21 19.61
CA VAL A 62 0.33 12.16 20.85
C VAL A 62 1.17 10.89 20.80
N GLU A 63 2.48 11.06 20.65
CA GLU A 63 3.44 9.99 20.85
C GLU A 63 3.64 9.77 22.37
N ASP A 64 2.71 9.06 23.01
CA ASP A 64 2.89 8.65 24.42
C ASP A 64 3.94 7.53 24.53
N HIS A 65 4.41 7.22 25.74
CA HIS A 65 5.33 6.11 25.97
C HIS A 65 4.75 4.76 25.50
N GLU A 66 3.43 4.59 25.63
CA GLU A 66 2.70 3.45 25.08
C GLU A 66 2.70 3.43 23.53
N PHE A 67 2.69 4.60 22.89
CA PHE A 67 2.85 4.70 21.43
C PHE A 67 4.24 4.22 21.00
N HIS A 68 5.30 4.57 21.74
CA HIS A 68 6.64 4.07 21.44
C HIS A 68 6.78 2.56 21.67
N ARG A 69 6.23 2.04 22.77
CA ARG A 69 6.20 0.60 23.06
C ARG A 69 5.44 -0.17 21.98
N SER A 70 4.23 0.27 21.64
CA SER A 70 3.42 -0.36 20.59
C SER A 70 4.04 -0.21 19.20
N ARG A 71 4.74 0.89 18.90
CA ARG A 71 5.51 1.06 17.66
C ARG A 71 6.68 0.07 17.57
N ALA A 72 7.39 -0.17 18.67
CA ALA A 72 8.44 -1.18 18.73
C ALA A 72 7.88 -2.60 18.52
N ILE A 73 6.77 -2.94 19.19
CA ILE A 73 6.08 -4.23 19.01
C ILE A 73 5.58 -4.37 17.57
N ARG A 74 5.02 -3.30 16.98
CA ARG A 74 4.53 -3.31 15.60
C ARG A 74 5.66 -3.51 14.59
N LYS A 75 6.87 -3.03 14.87
CA LYS A 75 8.07 -3.31 14.04
C LYS A 75 8.40 -4.81 14.02
N LEU A 76 8.13 -5.52 15.12
CA LEU A 76 8.31 -6.97 15.28
C LEU A 76 7.08 -7.78 14.82
N SER A 77 5.96 -7.15 14.47
CA SER A 77 4.75 -7.88 14.02
C SER A 77 5.01 -8.83 12.84
N LYS A 78 5.94 -8.47 11.96
CA LYS A 78 6.33 -9.31 10.81
C LYS A 78 7.20 -10.51 11.21
N THR A 79 7.98 -10.42 12.29
CA THR A 79 8.72 -11.58 12.81
C THR A 79 7.75 -12.52 13.51
N TYR A 80 6.88 -12.00 14.38
CA TYR A 80 5.83 -12.80 15.04
C TYR A 80 4.89 -13.47 14.03
N SER A 81 4.42 -12.74 13.01
CA SER A 81 3.57 -13.33 11.97
C SER A 81 4.28 -14.42 11.16
N ARG A 82 5.61 -14.40 11.06
CA ARG A 82 6.36 -15.47 10.40
C ARG A 82 6.59 -16.65 11.33
N GLU A 83 6.88 -16.38 12.59
CA GLU A 83 6.96 -17.38 13.66
C GLU A 83 5.66 -18.18 13.76
N ASP A 84 4.50 -17.51 13.83
CA ASP A 84 3.17 -18.13 13.81
C ASP A 84 2.90 -18.97 12.56
N ARG A 85 3.55 -18.63 11.43
CA ARG A 85 3.45 -19.40 10.18
C ARG A 85 4.40 -20.62 10.15
N GLY A 86 5.00 -20.96 11.29
CA GLY A 86 5.94 -22.07 11.44
C GLY A 86 7.29 -21.80 10.78
N LEU A 87 7.81 -20.57 10.91
CA LEU A 87 9.16 -20.24 10.40
C LEU A 87 10.23 -21.16 11.00
N TRP A 88 10.11 -21.46 12.30
CA TRP A 88 11.05 -22.31 13.03
C TRP A 88 10.95 -23.78 12.60
N ASP A 89 9.73 -24.30 12.41
CA ASP A 89 9.51 -25.66 11.94
C ASP A 89 10.07 -25.88 10.52
N LYS A 90 10.07 -24.81 9.71
CA LYS A 90 10.62 -24.81 8.34
C LYS A 90 12.10 -24.42 8.30
N GLY A 91 12.71 -24.09 9.44
CA GLY A 91 14.09 -23.65 9.56
C GLY A 91 15.07 -24.72 9.08
N GLU A 92 14.89 -25.96 9.54
CA GLU A 92 15.73 -27.09 9.16
C GLU A 92 15.67 -27.35 7.64
N ALA A 93 14.47 -27.33 7.06
CA ALA A 93 14.29 -27.47 5.61
C ALA A 93 14.90 -26.30 4.82
N ALA A 94 14.92 -25.10 5.39
CA ALA A 94 15.57 -23.94 4.76
C ALA A 94 17.10 -24.04 4.84
N ILE A 95 17.65 -24.50 5.96
CA ILE A 95 19.09 -24.76 6.14
C ILE A 95 19.53 -25.83 5.16
N GLN A 96 18.84 -26.98 5.12
CA GLN A 96 19.16 -28.06 4.19
C GLN A 96 19.11 -27.60 2.72
N ARG A 97 18.14 -26.77 2.34
CA ARG A 97 18.10 -26.17 0.99
C ARG A 97 19.29 -25.23 0.72
N MET A 98 19.73 -24.47 1.72
CA MET A 98 20.90 -23.63 1.59
C MET A 98 22.19 -24.46 1.51
N GLU A 99 22.32 -25.51 2.32
CA GLU A 99 23.44 -26.45 2.26
C GLU A 99 23.52 -27.13 0.90
N VAL A 100 22.39 -27.65 0.39
CA VAL A 100 22.31 -28.22 -0.96
C VAL A 100 22.70 -27.17 -2.01
N LYS A 101 22.28 -25.92 -1.86
CA LYS A 101 22.61 -24.84 -2.81
C LYS A 101 24.07 -24.37 -2.72
N VAL A 102 24.68 -24.43 -1.54
CA VAL A 102 26.10 -24.12 -1.32
C VAL A 102 26.98 -25.25 -1.87
N ASN A 103 26.56 -26.49 -1.69
CA ASN A 103 27.24 -27.68 -2.19
C ASN A 103 27.00 -27.90 -3.69
N ALA A 104 25.93 -27.33 -4.25
CA ALA A 104 25.71 -27.35 -5.70
C ALA A 104 26.79 -26.50 -6.40
N PRO A 105 27.44 -27.03 -7.46
CA PRO A 105 28.43 -26.28 -8.19
C PRO A 105 27.77 -25.03 -8.79
N PRO A 106 28.25 -23.82 -8.47
CA PRO A 106 27.67 -22.61 -9.02
C PRO A 106 27.94 -22.59 -10.53
N THR A 107 26.92 -22.34 -11.34
CA THR A 107 27.05 -22.33 -12.81
C THR A 107 26.98 -20.90 -13.36
N GLY A 108 27.79 -20.59 -14.37
CA GLY A 108 27.75 -19.34 -15.14
C GLY A 108 28.73 -18.24 -14.68
N ARG A 109 28.62 -17.04 -15.27
CA ARG A 109 29.56 -15.91 -15.04
C ARG A 109 29.68 -15.49 -13.57
N LYS A 110 28.59 -15.56 -12.80
CA LYS A 110 28.58 -15.24 -11.36
C LYS A 110 29.34 -16.28 -10.53
N ALA A 111 29.37 -17.54 -10.97
CA ALA A 111 30.13 -18.60 -10.34
C ALA A 111 31.64 -18.38 -10.47
N LEU A 112 32.10 -18.00 -11.66
CA LEU A 112 33.50 -17.67 -11.92
C LEU A 112 33.97 -16.49 -11.09
N LYS A 113 33.14 -15.44 -10.95
CA LYS A 113 33.44 -14.29 -10.07
C LYS A 113 33.48 -14.71 -8.61
N ALA A 114 32.54 -15.53 -8.14
CA ALA A 114 32.53 -16.04 -6.77
C ALA A 114 33.72 -16.98 -6.48
N GLN A 115 34.12 -17.79 -7.46
CA GLN A 115 35.29 -18.67 -7.35
C GLN A 115 36.59 -17.86 -7.35
N ALA A 116 36.70 -16.83 -8.19
CA ALA A 116 37.83 -15.90 -8.21
C ALA A 116 37.98 -15.13 -6.88
N LEU A 117 36.86 -14.73 -6.27
CA LEU A 117 36.85 -14.11 -4.94
C LEU A 117 37.23 -15.11 -3.83
N LYS A 118 36.77 -16.37 -3.92
CA LYS A 118 37.14 -17.44 -2.98
C LYS A 118 38.61 -17.88 -3.11
N SER A 119 39.21 -17.73 -4.29
CA SER A 119 40.61 -18.04 -4.54
C SER A 119 41.58 -16.89 -4.22
N GLY A 120 41.08 -15.72 -3.80
CA GLY A 120 41.92 -14.62 -3.35
C GLY A 120 42.60 -14.93 -2.02
N THR A 121 43.81 -14.41 -1.82
CA THR A 121 44.53 -14.51 -0.54
C THR A 121 43.85 -13.65 0.50
N VAL A 122 43.54 -14.20 1.69
CA VAL A 122 42.85 -13.46 2.78
C VAL A 122 43.58 -12.15 3.15
N GLY A 123 44.90 -12.10 2.97
CA GLY A 123 45.73 -10.91 3.21
C GLY A 123 45.51 -9.75 2.23
N SER A 124 44.99 -9.97 1.01
CA SER A 124 44.63 -8.89 0.08
C SER A 124 43.25 -8.30 0.35
N LEU A 125 42.48 -8.92 1.26
CA LEU A 125 41.17 -8.43 1.71
C LEU A 125 41.31 -7.47 2.89
N ASN A 126 42.48 -7.47 3.53
CA ASN A 126 42.86 -6.58 4.62
C ASN A 126 44.06 -5.69 4.21
N THR A 127 44.09 -5.24 2.96
CA THR A 127 45.04 -4.20 2.55
C THR A 127 44.49 -2.88 3.08
N GLU A 128 45.02 -2.45 4.21
CA GLU A 128 44.83 -1.09 4.70
C GLU A 128 45.21 -0.08 3.61
N ARG A 129 44.49 1.04 3.57
CA ARG A 129 44.72 2.08 2.56
C ARG A 129 46.15 2.61 2.73
N SER A 130 46.91 2.70 1.64
CA SER A 130 48.23 3.33 1.66
C SER A 130 48.11 4.76 2.16
N GLU A 131 48.90 5.10 3.17
CA GLU A 131 48.99 6.46 3.70
C GLU A 131 49.55 7.38 2.61
N GLU A 132 48.77 8.37 2.20
CA GLU A 132 49.17 9.42 1.25
C GLU A 132 49.67 10.60 2.10
N ASP A 133 50.95 10.95 1.99
CA ASP A 133 51.53 12.09 2.71
C ASP A 133 50.95 13.40 2.15
N ILE A 134 50.11 14.06 2.93
CA ILE A 134 49.50 15.34 2.56
C ILE A 134 50.55 16.42 2.85
N GLY A 135 51.30 16.81 1.81
CA GLY A 135 52.21 17.96 1.89
C GLY A 135 51.49 19.21 2.38
N GLU A 136 52.16 20.01 3.23
CA GLU A 136 51.60 21.07 4.09
C GLU A 136 50.93 22.27 3.38
N ASP A 137 50.64 22.22 2.08
CA ASP A 137 50.22 23.38 1.29
C ASP A 137 48.98 23.16 0.39
N ILE A 138 47.97 22.37 0.79
CA ILE A 138 46.68 22.34 0.05
C ILE A 138 45.48 22.17 1.00
N GLU A 139 44.51 23.07 0.83
CA GLU A 139 43.17 23.12 1.43
C GLU A 139 42.56 21.73 1.71
N SER A 140 42.13 21.53 2.95
CA SER A 140 41.59 20.28 3.51
C SER A 140 40.61 19.55 2.57
N PRO A 141 40.93 18.33 2.09
CA PRO A 141 39.97 17.51 1.39
C PRO A 141 38.90 17.00 2.37
N GLN A 142 37.63 17.28 2.05
CA GLN A 142 36.47 16.77 2.78
C GLN A 142 36.55 15.25 2.95
N PRO A 143 36.38 14.70 4.17
CA PRO A 143 36.38 13.27 4.37
C PRO A 143 35.17 12.67 3.65
N ALA A 144 35.43 11.90 2.59
CA ALA A 144 34.43 11.05 1.99
C ALA A 144 34.06 9.95 3.01
N ILE A 145 33.05 10.23 3.83
CA ILE A 145 32.35 9.26 4.67
C ILE A 145 31.59 8.28 3.77
N THR A 146 32.32 7.38 3.11
CA THR A 146 31.77 6.11 2.65
C THR A 146 31.66 5.20 3.86
N GLY A 147 30.64 5.46 4.69
CA GLY A 147 30.17 4.46 5.64
C GLY A 147 29.73 3.25 4.84
N ILE A 148 30.32 2.09 5.17
CA ILE A 148 29.86 0.73 4.85
C ILE A 148 28.80 0.71 3.74
N SER A 149 29.25 0.50 2.50
CA SER A 149 28.41 0.06 1.41
C SER A 149 27.85 -1.32 1.77
N THR A 150 26.74 -1.33 2.50
CA THR A 150 25.84 -2.47 2.52
C THR A 150 25.54 -2.80 1.07
N MET A 151 25.78 -4.05 0.68
CA MET A 151 25.54 -4.60 -0.66
C MET A 151 24.13 -4.21 -1.15
N VAL A 152 24.04 -3.11 -1.87
CA VAL A 152 22.89 -2.69 -2.67
C VAL A 152 23.48 -2.45 -4.05
N ASP A 153 22.96 -3.18 -5.04
CA ASP A 153 23.51 -3.29 -6.39
C ASP A 153 24.02 -1.94 -6.95
N GLU A 154 25.31 -1.90 -7.25
CA GLU A 154 26.01 -0.80 -7.94
C GLU A 154 25.42 -0.50 -9.34
N ASP A 155 24.63 -1.42 -9.88
CA ASP A 155 23.85 -1.23 -11.12
C ASP A 155 22.71 -0.20 -10.95
N ALA A 156 22.39 0.22 -9.72
CA ALA A 156 21.38 1.25 -9.45
C ALA A 156 21.93 2.70 -9.49
N ILE A 157 23.25 2.89 -9.55
CA ILE A 157 23.90 4.21 -9.44
C ILE A 157 24.49 4.67 -10.78
N ALA A 158 24.74 3.75 -11.72
CA ALA A 158 25.28 4.07 -13.05
C ALA A 158 24.24 4.53 -14.09
N GLU A 159 22.95 4.63 -13.75
CA GLU A 159 21.93 5.17 -14.66
C GLU A 159 21.65 6.64 -14.34
N SER A 160 22.29 7.50 -15.13
CA SER A 160 22.07 8.94 -15.12
C SER A 160 20.61 9.27 -15.46
N LYS A 161 19.97 10.00 -14.54
CA LYS A 161 18.77 10.84 -14.75
C LYS A 161 17.59 10.17 -15.47
N GLY A 162 17.20 8.97 -15.02
CA GLY A 162 15.85 8.46 -15.25
C GLY A 162 14.79 9.32 -14.54
N PRO A 163 13.58 9.47 -15.09
CA PRO A 163 12.60 10.39 -14.54
C PRO A 163 12.19 9.90 -13.14
N GLY A 164 12.19 10.83 -12.17
CA GLY A 164 12.14 10.53 -10.73
C GLY A 164 10.96 9.67 -10.28
N ALA A 165 10.88 9.34 -8.99
CA ALA A 165 9.87 8.44 -8.43
C ALA A 165 8.42 8.73 -8.89
N PHE A 166 8.08 10.00 -9.14
CA PHE A 166 6.79 10.42 -9.71
C PHE A 166 6.51 9.93 -11.14
N SER A 167 7.54 9.75 -11.98
CA SER A 167 7.40 9.20 -13.33
C SER A 167 7.18 7.69 -13.36
N ARG A 168 7.70 6.97 -12.36
CA ARG A 168 7.37 5.54 -12.20
C ARG A 168 5.88 5.37 -11.82
N ILE A 169 5.35 6.32 -11.04
CA ILE A 169 3.95 6.35 -10.64
C ILE A 169 3.05 6.75 -11.83
N SER A 170 3.45 7.73 -12.65
CA SER A 170 2.69 8.09 -13.86
C SER A 170 2.66 6.96 -14.89
N GLY A 171 3.77 6.24 -15.09
CA GLY A 171 3.81 5.05 -15.95
C GLY A 171 2.88 3.93 -15.47
N ALA A 172 2.76 3.71 -14.16
CA ALA A 172 1.85 2.73 -13.60
C ALA A 172 0.36 3.11 -13.78
N ILE A 173 0.03 4.41 -13.74
CA ILE A 173 -1.32 4.91 -13.97
C ILE A 173 -1.71 4.78 -15.44
N ASN A 174 -0.82 5.16 -16.37
CA ASN A 174 -1.05 5.02 -17.80
C ASN A 174 -1.29 3.54 -18.19
N ARG A 175 -0.46 2.63 -17.66
CA ARG A 175 -0.64 1.18 -17.89
C ARG A 175 -1.98 0.65 -17.35
N ARG A 176 -2.49 1.20 -16.24
CA ARG A 176 -3.83 0.83 -15.73
C ARG A 176 -4.96 1.42 -16.57
N LEU A 177 -4.77 2.60 -17.13
CA LEU A 177 -5.71 3.23 -18.06
C LEU A 177 -5.82 2.43 -19.36
N ASP A 178 -4.69 2.01 -19.93
CA ASP A 178 -4.65 1.18 -21.14
C ASP A 178 -5.31 -0.17 -20.92
N VAL A 179 -5.00 -0.88 -19.82
CA VAL A 179 -5.66 -2.15 -19.48
C VAL A 179 -7.18 -1.98 -19.27
N SER A 180 -7.62 -0.82 -18.77
CA SER A 180 -9.05 -0.52 -18.62
C SER A 180 -9.73 -0.22 -19.96
N ALA A 181 -9.04 0.51 -20.85
CA ALA A 181 -9.50 0.78 -22.21
C ALA A 181 -9.63 -0.51 -23.02
N GLU A 182 -8.61 -1.38 -22.97
CA GLU A 182 -8.64 -2.71 -23.61
C GLU A 182 -9.80 -3.56 -23.10
N ARG A 183 -10.05 -3.59 -21.78
CA ARG A 183 -11.21 -4.30 -21.22
C ARG A 183 -12.55 -3.75 -21.71
N ARG A 184 -12.66 -2.44 -21.94
CA ARG A 184 -13.88 -1.83 -22.51
C ARG A 184 -14.04 -2.17 -23.98
N ILE A 185 -12.95 -2.17 -24.76
CA ILE A 185 -12.97 -2.54 -26.18
C ILE A 185 -13.29 -4.03 -26.31
N ALA A 186 -12.68 -4.91 -25.51
CA ALA A 186 -12.97 -6.34 -25.49
C ALA A 186 -14.43 -6.63 -25.08
N ARG A 187 -14.98 -5.88 -24.10
CA ARG A 187 -16.41 -5.98 -23.74
C ARG A 187 -17.35 -5.47 -24.83
N LYS A 188 -16.95 -4.45 -25.60
CA LYS A 188 -17.73 -3.99 -26.77
C LYS A 188 -17.66 -5.00 -27.92
N ALA A 189 -16.50 -5.60 -28.17
CA ALA A 189 -16.32 -6.67 -29.15
C ALA A 189 -17.13 -7.92 -28.78
N SER A 190 -17.11 -8.34 -27.50
CA SER A 190 -17.90 -9.49 -27.04
C SER A 190 -19.40 -9.19 -26.99
N LYS A 191 -19.83 -7.96 -26.66
CA LYS A 191 -21.24 -7.54 -26.81
C LYS A 191 -21.67 -7.43 -28.26
N SER A 192 -20.79 -7.05 -29.19
CA SER A 192 -21.07 -7.05 -30.63
C SER A 192 -21.28 -8.48 -31.13
N SER A 193 -20.37 -9.39 -30.77
CA SER A 193 -20.45 -10.83 -31.07
C SER A 193 -21.70 -11.49 -30.42
N LYS A 194 -22.07 -11.05 -29.21
CA LYS A 194 -23.30 -11.50 -28.52
C LYS A 194 -24.58 -10.90 -29.12
N ARG A 195 -24.53 -9.69 -29.72
CA ARG A 195 -25.67 -9.10 -30.46
C ARG A 195 -25.87 -9.76 -31.83
N THR A 196 -24.80 -10.25 -32.47
CA THR A 196 -24.91 -11.06 -33.69
C THR A 196 -25.45 -12.46 -33.39
N SER A 197 -25.12 -13.07 -32.25
CA SER A 197 -25.71 -14.36 -31.85
C SER A 197 -27.13 -14.23 -31.28
N SER A 198 -27.48 -13.12 -30.61
CA SER A 198 -28.83 -12.89 -30.10
C SER A 198 -29.85 -12.47 -31.17
N LYS A 199 -29.40 -12.08 -32.38
CA LYS A 199 -30.32 -11.81 -33.51
C LYS A 199 -30.74 -13.09 -34.24
N ALA A 200 -30.09 -14.22 -33.96
CA ALA A 200 -30.48 -15.55 -34.45
C ALA A 200 -31.34 -16.37 -33.45
N SER A 201 -31.60 -15.83 -32.25
CA SER A 201 -32.42 -16.44 -31.20
C SER A 201 -33.37 -15.37 -30.64
N SER A 202 -34.20 -14.81 -31.52
CA SER A 202 -35.24 -13.83 -31.20
C SER A 202 -36.60 -14.44 -31.47
N ASP A 203 -36.93 -15.46 -30.70
CA ASP A 203 -38.28 -15.78 -30.23
C ASP A 203 -38.08 -16.39 -28.83
N ASP A 204 -39.06 -16.31 -27.93
CA ASP A 204 -39.00 -16.73 -26.51
C ASP A 204 -38.57 -15.66 -25.48
N GLN A 205 -39.05 -14.43 -25.62
CA GLN A 205 -39.02 -13.43 -24.54
C GLN A 205 -40.06 -13.70 -23.42
N TRP A 206 -40.82 -14.80 -23.51
CA TRP A 206 -41.90 -15.18 -22.58
C TRP A 206 -41.90 -16.66 -22.19
N SER A 207 -40.77 -17.36 -22.26
CA SER A 207 -40.64 -18.65 -21.59
C SER A 207 -40.41 -18.41 -20.10
N THR A 208 -41.41 -18.80 -19.30
CA THR A 208 -41.29 -18.92 -17.85
C THR A 208 -40.07 -19.78 -17.54
N ALA A 209 -39.21 -19.31 -16.63
CA ALA A 209 -38.10 -20.10 -16.14
C ALA A 209 -38.65 -21.45 -15.67
N GLU A 210 -38.12 -22.55 -16.23
CA GLU A 210 -38.36 -23.89 -15.72
C GLU A 210 -38.22 -23.86 -14.20
N ALA A 211 -39.24 -24.38 -13.51
CA ALA A 211 -39.27 -24.44 -12.08
C ALA A 211 -37.98 -25.12 -11.60
N SER A 212 -37.09 -24.30 -11.03
CA SER A 212 -35.91 -24.78 -10.33
C SER A 212 -36.36 -25.87 -9.36
N SER A 213 -35.83 -27.08 -9.50
CA SER A 213 -36.10 -28.24 -8.65
C SER A 213 -35.58 -28.06 -7.20
N LEU A 214 -35.31 -26.82 -6.80
CA LEU A 214 -35.04 -26.35 -5.44
C LEU A 214 -36.28 -25.67 -4.84
N ALA A 215 -37.48 -26.16 -5.15
CA ALA A 215 -38.65 -25.88 -4.33
C ALA A 215 -38.40 -26.49 -2.94
N ARG A 216 -37.85 -25.66 -2.07
CA ARG A 216 -37.62 -25.92 -0.65
C ARG A 216 -39.00 -26.21 -0.06
N SER A 217 -39.37 -27.48 0.10
CA SER A 217 -40.66 -27.81 0.70
C SER A 217 -40.67 -27.25 2.12
N VAL A 218 -41.81 -26.70 2.52
CA VAL A 218 -41.97 -26.02 3.81
C VAL A 218 -42.96 -26.82 4.64
N ILE A 219 -42.59 -27.14 5.87
CA ILE A 219 -43.41 -27.89 6.84
C ILE A 219 -43.87 -26.92 7.92
N SER A 220 -45.17 -26.87 8.19
CA SER A 220 -45.75 -26.10 9.30
C SER A 220 -45.66 -26.87 10.61
N CYS A 221 -45.20 -26.22 11.67
CA CYS A 221 -45.22 -26.80 13.02
C CYS A 221 -46.66 -26.87 13.55
N THR A 222 -47.08 -28.04 14.06
CA THR A 222 -48.40 -28.25 14.66
C THR A 222 -48.60 -27.52 15.99
N ALA A 223 -47.51 -27.28 16.74
CA ALA A 223 -47.58 -26.63 18.04
C ALA A 223 -47.66 -25.09 17.96
N CYS A 224 -46.91 -24.46 17.04
CA CYS A 224 -46.80 -23.00 16.97
C CYS A 224 -47.20 -22.38 15.62
N GLY A 225 -47.52 -23.20 14.61
CA GLY A 225 -47.89 -22.74 13.27
C GLY A 225 -46.74 -22.17 12.43
N ALA A 226 -45.50 -22.14 12.95
CA ALA A 226 -44.36 -21.59 12.23
C ALA A 226 -43.95 -22.47 11.03
N LEU A 227 -43.59 -21.82 9.93
CA LEU A 227 -43.12 -22.45 8.70
C LEU A 227 -41.63 -22.75 8.78
N ASN A 228 -41.23 -24.02 8.63
CA ASN A 228 -39.84 -24.49 8.69
C ASN A 228 -39.44 -25.15 7.37
N ASN A 229 -38.14 -25.19 7.07
CA ASN A 229 -37.63 -25.83 5.85
C ASN A 229 -37.64 -27.36 5.98
N SER A 230 -37.99 -28.08 4.91
CA SER A 230 -37.88 -29.53 4.81
C SER A 230 -36.43 -29.98 4.98
N GLY A 231 -36.08 -30.53 6.15
CA GLY A 231 -34.72 -30.95 6.49
C GLY A 231 -34.32 -30.62 7.93
N THR A 232 -35.08 -29.77 8.63
CA THR A 232 -34.93 -29.56 10.08
C THR A 232 -35.81 -30.54 10.85
N GLN A 233 -35.22 -31.30 11.79
CA GLN A 233 -35.94 -32.27 12.64
C GLN A 233 -36.79 -31.61 13.74
N TYR A 234 -36.46 -30.36 14.08
CA TYR A 234 -37.10 -29.58 15.14
C TYR A 234 -37.54 -28.22 14.60
N CYS A 235 -38.58 -27.67 15.20
CA CYS A 235 -39.06 -26.34 14.88
C CYS A 235 -38.07 -25.29 15.36
N THR A 236 -37.64 -24.39 14.47
CA THR A 236 -36.74 -23.28 14.82
C THR A 236 -37.35 -22.26 15.79
N SER A 237 -38.68 -22.22 15.91
CA SER A 237 -39.38 -21.27 16.79
C SER A 237 -39.67 -21.83 18.19
N CYS A 238 -40.01 -23.11 18.31
CA CYS A 238 -40.45 -23.69 19.59
C CYS A 238 -39.67 -24.94 20.03
N GLY A 239 -38.78 -25.47 19.19
CA GLY A 239 -37.97 -26.66 19.51
C GLY A 239 -38.73 -27.99 19.44
N GLU A 240 -40.03 -27.98 19.15
CA GLU A 240 -40.84 -29.20 19.02
C GLU A 240 -40.45 -30.01 17.77
N PHE A 241 -40.56 -31.35 17.84
CA PHE A 241 -40.27 -32.21 16.70
C PHE A 241 -41.28 -32.00 15.57
N LEU A 242 -40.78 -31.83 14.33
CA LEU A 242 -41.61 -31.71 13.14
C LEU A 242 -41.86 -33.12 12.58
N THR A 243 -43.05 -33.67 12.80
CA THR A 243 -43.51 -34.94 12.19
C THR A 243 -44.28 -34.71 10.91
#